data_AF-A0A1G4GB83-F1
#
_entry.id   AF-A0A1G4GB83-F1
#
_cell.length_a   1.000
_cell.length_b   1.000
_cell.length_c   1.000
_cell.angle_alpha   90.00
_cell.angle_beta   90.00
_cell.angle_gamma   90.00
#
_symmetry.space_group_name_H-M   'P 1'
#
loop_
_entity.id
_entity.type
_entity.pdbx_description
1 polymer ?
#
loop_
_entity_poly.entity_id
_entity_poly.type
_entity_poly.pdbx_seq_one_letter_code
_entity_poly.pdbx_strand_id
1 'polypeptide(L)'
;MEDLIGVIAILCTIGLPIGFGMYLGLTSIRAEHKERMDLIRQGIIPPERMKKKANPNRMVSLRNGIVLISLGIGVIVGFLSSENLAIGQDNGFWIIGASIVFFLGLGYLCYFLVTQKIGDTQQKDTDQE
;
A
#
# COMPACT_ATOMS: atom_id res chain seq x y z
N MET A 1 1.48 9.76 35.25
CA MET A 1 1.00 8.39 34.91
C MET A 1 0.32 8.38 33.54
N GLU A 2 -0.14 9.54 33.05
CA GLU A 2 -0.75 9.69 31.73
C GLU A 2 0.18 9.35 30.55
N ASP A 3 1.48 9.65 30.65
CA ASP A 3 2.43 9.36 29.55
C ASP A 3 2.55 7.86 29.26
N LEU A 4 2.52 7.02 30.30
CA LEU A 4 2.55 5.56 30.14
C LEU A 4 1.27 5.04 29.47
N ILE A 5 0.11 5.62 29.81
CA ILE A 5 -1.17 5.30 29.18
C ILE A 5 -1.13 5.63 27.68
N GLY A 6 -0.57 6.79 27.31
CA GLY A 6 -0.47 7.24 25.93
C GLY A 6 0.41 6.34 25.08
N VAL A 7 1.58 5.95 25.61
CA VAL A 7 2.50 5.04 24.92
C VAL A 7 1.87 3.65 24.70
N ILE A 8 1.17 3.12 25.71
CA ILE A 8 0.47 1.83 25.60
C ILE A 8 -0.68 1.91 24.58
N ALA A 9 -1.43 3.02 24.56
CA ALA A 9 -2.52 3.22 23.61
C ALA A 9 -2.03 3.26 22.15
N ILE A 10 -0.91 3.94 21.89
CA ILE A 10 -0.31 4.01 20.55
C ILE A 10 0.22 2.63 20.12
N LEU A 11 0.90 1.92 21.02
CA LEU A 11 1.39 0.57 20.73
C LEU A 11 0.25 -0.41 20.43
N CYS A 12 -0.87 -0.32 21.16
CA CYS A 12 -2.01 -1.19 20.95
C CYS A 12 -2.76 -0.88 19.64
N THR A 13 -2.98 0.40 19.33
CA THR A 13 -3.69 0.82 18.12
C THR A 13 -2.96 0.45 16.83
N ILE A 14 -1.62 0.40 16.84
CA ILE A 14 -0.82 0.01 15.67
C ILE A 14 -0.44 -1.48 15.71
N GLY A 15 -0.08 -2.01 16.87
CA GLY A 15 0.37 -3.41 17.01
C GLY A 15 -0.74 -4.43 16.76
N LEU A 16 -1.96 -4.14 17.21
CA LEU A 16 -3.10 -5.04 17.07
C LEU A 16 -3.54 -5.24 15.60
N PRO A 17 -3.74 -4.20 14.76
CA PRO A 17 -4.10 -4.43 13.36
C PRO A 17 -2.99 -5.13 12.56
N ILE A 18 -1.72 -4.88 12.86
CA ILE A 18 -0.60 -5.57 12.21
C ILE A 18 -0.59 -7.05 12.59
N GLY A 19 -0.68 -7.36 13.89
CA GLY A 19 -0.73 -8.74 14.38
C GLY A 19 -1.95 -9.49 13.88
N PHE A 20 -3.12 -8.85 13.90
CA PHE A 20 -4.37 -9.41 13.40
C PHE A 20 -4.34 -9.66 11.89
N GLY A 21 -3.81 -8.71 11.12
CA GLY A 21 -3.62 -8.86 9.68
C GLY A 21 -2.67 -10.02 9.33
N MET A 22 -1.55 -10.14 10.04
CA MET A 22 -0.62 -11.26 9.90
C MET A 22 -1.30 -12.59 10.24
N TYR A 23 -2.06 -12.63 11.33
CA TYR A 23 -2.78 -13.84 11.77
C TYR A 23 -3.80 -14.30 10.73
N LEU A 24 -4.61 -13.38 10.18
CA LEU A 24 -5.56 -13.70 9.12
C LEU A 24 -4.87 -14.17 7.84
N GLY A 25 -3.75 -13.54 7.46
CA GLY A 25 -2.96 -13.98 6.30
C GLY A 25 -2.42 -15.40 6.47
N LEU A 26 -1.83 -15.72 7.62
CA LEU A 26 -1.29 -17.05 7.92
C LEU A 26 -2.39 -18.12 8.01
N THR A 27 -3.53 -17.80 8.63
CA THR A 27 -4.67 -18.73 8.73
C THR A 27 -5.30 -19.00 7.38
N SER A 28 -5.44 -17.99 6.52
CA SER A 28 -5.94 -18.17 5.14
C SER A 28 -5.05 -19.10 4.33
N ILE A 29 -3.73 -18.90 4.37
CA ILE A 29 -2.77 -19.76 3.67
C ILE A 29 -2.83 -21.21 4.22
N ARG A 30 -2.90 -21.36 5.55
CA ARG A 30 -3.02 -22.69 6.20
C ARG A 30 -4.33 -23.39 5.85
N ALA A 31 -5.43 -22.67 5.74
CA ALA A 31 -6.73 -23.23 5.37
C ALA A 31 -6.70 -23.81 3.95
N GLU A 32 -6.12 -23.09 2.98
CA GLU A 32 -5.97 -23.59 1.61
C GLU A 32 -5.09 -24.85 1.54
N HIS A 33 -4.02 -24.93 2.34
CA HIS A 33 -3.18 -26.13 2.40
C HIS A 33 -3.91 -27.33 3.01
N LYS A 34 -4.75 -27.10 4.03
CA LYS A 34 -5.53 -28.15 4.67
C LYS A 34 -6.59 -28.72 3.73
N GLU A 35 -7.32 -27.87 2.99
CA GLU A 35 -8.31 -28.32 2.00
C GLU A 35 -7.68 -29.20 0.92
N ARG A 36 -6.50 -28.81 0.41
CA ARG A 36 -5.77 -29.62 -0.58
C ARG A 36 -5.36 -30.98 -0.05
N MET A 37 -4.89 -31.02 1.19
CA MET A 37 -4.49 -32.27 1.83
C MET A 37 -5.69 -33.21 2.00
N ASP A 38 -6.87 -32.67 2.34
CA ASP A 38 -8.10 -33.46 2.45
C ASP A 38 -8.59 -33.98 1.10
N LEU A 39 -8.51 -33.19 0.02
CA LEU A 39 -8.82 -33.65 -1.33
C LEU A 39 -7.89 -34.81 -1.76
N ILE A 40 -6.58 -34.67 -1.52
CA ILE A 40 -5.60 -35.73 -1.80
C ILE A 40 -5.89 -36.98 -0.97
N ARG A 41 -6.24 -36.83 0.32
CA ARG A 41 -6.63 -37.95 1.19
C ARG A 41 -7.89 -38.68 0.72
N GLN A 42 -8.80 -37.96 0.08
CA GLN A 42 -10.01 -38.53 -0.54
C GLN A 42 -9.72 -39.16 -1.93
N GLY A 43 -8.47 -39.13 -2.39
CA GLY A 43 -8.08 -39.62 -3.73
C GLY A 43 -8.53 -38.70 -4.87
N ILE A 44 -9.04 -37.51 -4.56
CA ILE A 44 -9.40 -36.50 -5.55
C ILE A 44 -8.12 -35.75 -5.91
N ILE A 45 -7.73 -35.80 -7.18
CA ILE A 45 -6.64 -34.97 -7.69
C ILE A 45 -7.09 -33.52 -7.49
N PRO A 46 -6.46 -32.74 -6.60
CA PRO A 46 -6.87 -31.37 -6.37
C PRO A 46 -6.78 -30.66 -7.71
N PRO A 47 -7.81 -29.87 -8.11
CA PRO A 47 -7.77 -29.16 -9.37
C PRO A 47 -6.46 -28.37 -9.39
N GLU A 48 -5.62 -28.62 -10.39
CA GLU A 48 -4.48 -27.75 -10.65
C GLU A 48 -5.06 -26.36 -10.67
N ARG A 49 -4.58 -25.47 -9.80
CA ARG A 49 -4.95 -24.06 -9.98
C ARG A 49 -4.54 -23.82 -11.43
N MET A 50 -5.49 -23.56 -12.34
CA MET A 50 -5.21 -22.72 -13.50
C MET A 50 -4.36 -21.63 -12.88
N LYS A 51 -3.05 -21.65 -13.16
CA LYS A 51 -2.08 -20.79 -12.48
C LYS A 51 -2.72 -19.44 -12.60
N LYS A 52 -3.33 -18.94 -11.52
CA LYS A 52 -4.05 -17.68 -11.57
C LYS A 52 -2.91 -16.75 -11.85
N LYS A 53 -2.73 -16.36 -13.13
CA LYS A 53 -1.53 -15.67 -13.62
C LYS A 53 -1.25 -14.66 -12.52
N ALA A 54 -0.03 -14.65 -12.01
CA ALA A 54 0.38 -13.88 -10.83
C ALA A 54 0.29 -12.36 -11.07
N ASN A 55 -0.86 -11.89 -11.52
CA ASN A 55 -1.27 -10.53 -11.74
C ASN A 55 -2.57 -10.26 -10.95
N PRO A 56 -2.73 -10.69 -9.67
CA PRO A 56 -3.93 -10.30 -8.93
C PRO A 56 -3.91 -8.82 -8.55
N ASN A 57 -2.80 -8.07 -8.64
CA ASN A 57 -2.83 -6.67 -8.21
C ASN A 57 -1.66 -5.76 -8.62
N ARG A 58 -0.93 -6.02 -9.71
CA ARG A 58 0.29 -5.24 -10.04
C ARG A 58 0.01 -3.74 -10.15
N MET A 59 -1.17 -3.36 -10.64
CA MET A 59 -1.59 -1.95 -10.72
C MET A 59 -1.91 -1.33 -9.35
N VAL A 60 -2.47 -2.09 -8.41
CA VAL A 60 -2.79 -1.58 -7.07
C VAL A 60 -1.57 -1.56 -6.16
N SER A 61 -0.65 -2.53 -6.28
CA SER A 61 0.64 -2.45 -5.58
C SER A 61 1.48 -1.27 -6.10
N LEU A 62 1.41 -1.00 -7.41
CA LEU A 62 2.06 0.17 -8.02
C LEU A 62 1.39 1.49 -7.59
N ARG A 63 0.06 1.54 -7.51
CA ARG A 63 -0.69 2.69 -6.98
C ARG A 63 -0.29 2.98 -5.54
N ASN A 64 -0.33 1.98 -4.67
CA ASN A 64 0.03 2.15 -3.27
C ASN A 64 1.50 2.57 -3.12
N GLY A 65 2.40 1.99 -3.92
CA GLY A 65 3.82 2.37 -3.92
C GLY A 65 4.05 3.83 -4.29
N ILE A 66 3.47 4.31 -5.39
CA ILE A 66 3.62 5.70 -5.83
C ILE A 66 3.01 6.67 -4.81
N VAL A 67 1.84 6.34 -4.25
CA VAL A 67 1.19 7.16 -3.21
C VAL A 67 2.07 7.23 -1.95
N LEU A 68 2.60 6.11 -1.47
CA LEU A 68 3.49 6.07 -0.30
C LEU A 68 4.77 6.88 -0.50
N ILE A 69 5.43 6.76 -1.66
CA ILE A 69 6.65 7.52 -1.98
C ILE A 69 6.35 9.02 -2.04
N SER A 70 5.27 9.40 -2.72
CA SER A 70 4.87 10.82 -2.85
C SER A 70 4.51 11.44 -1.49
N LEU A 71 3.86 10.69 -0.60
CA LEU A 71 3.55 11.11 0.75
C LEU A 71 4.83 11.33 1.57
N GLY A 72 5.78 10.39 1.49
CA GLY A 72 7.07 10.51 2.19
C GLY A 72 7.87 11.74 1.74
N ILE A 73 7.95 11.98 0.43
CA ILE A 73 8.60 13.18 -0.13
C ILE A 73 7.87 14.44 0.32
N GLY A 74 6.53 14.47 0.29
CA GLY A 74 5.73 15.62 0.71
C GLY A 74 5.92 16.00 2.18
N VAL A 75 6.11 15.02 3.06
CA VAL A 75 6.40 15.25 4.48
C VAL A 75 7.81 15.80 4.67
N ILE A 76 8.83 15.23 4.01
CA ILE A 76 10.22 15.71 4.10
C ILE A 76 10.32 17.15 3.58
N VAL A 77 9.72 17.44 2.43
CA VAL A 77 9.72 18.78 1.82
C VAL A 77 8.89 19.76 2.64
N GLY A 78 7.78 19.32 3.25
CA GLY A 78 6.96 20.13 4.14
C GLY A 78 7.71 20.54 5.40
N PHE A 79 8.47 19.61 5.99
CA PHE A 79 9.31 19.88 7.16
C PHE A 79 10.46 20.84 6.82
N LEU A 80 11.19 20.59 5.71
CA LEU A 80 12.24 21.50 5.24
C LEU A 80 11.71 22.91 4.91
N SER A 81 10.52 23.01 4.33
CA SER A 81 9.89 24.30 4.02
C SER A 81 9.48 25.04 5.29
N SER A 82 9.07 24.33 6.34
CA SER A 82 8.73 24.94 7.63
C SER A 82 9.95 25.49 8.38
N GLU A 83 11.12 24.87 8.22
CA GLU A 83 12.38 25.36 8.82
C GLU A 83 12.98 26.54 8.05
N ASN A 84 12.91 26.54 6.72
CA ASN A 84 13.55 27.57 5.89
C ASN A 84 12.69 28.82 5.67
N LEU A 85 11.35 28.73 5.73
CA LEU A 85 10.48 29.89 5.73
C LEU A 85 10.18 30.32 7.16
N ALA A 86 11.01 31.21 7.71
CA ALA A 86 10.75 31.96 8.94
C ALA A 86 9.58 32.97 8.81
N ILE A 87 8.47 32.57 8.19
CA ILE A 87 7.28 33.40 7.96
C ILE A 87 6.17 32.93 8.89
N GLY A 88 6.18 33.54 10.08
CA GLY A 88 5.10 33.48 11.07
C GLY A 88 4.96 32.13 11.76
N GLN A 89 5.23 32.10 13.07
CA GLN A 89 5.03 30.94 13.95
C GLN A 89 3.63 30.29 13.86
N ASP A 90 2.67 30.94 13.21
CA ASP A 90 1.27 30.52 13.10
C ASP A 90 0.94 29.73 11.82
N ASN A 91 1.77 29.80 10.77
CA ASN A 91 1.43 29.23 9.45
C ASN A 91 2.15 27.91 9.13
N GLY A 92 3.06 27.44 9.98
CA GLY A 92 3.83 26.21 9.74
C GLY A 92 2.96 24.98 9.51
N PHE A 93 1.85 24.86 10.25
CA PHE A 93 0.87 23.78 10.07
C PHE A 93 0.22 23.83 8.67
N TRP A 94 -0.10 25.02 8.18
CA TRP A 94 -0.71 25.21 6.86
C TRP A 94 0.26 24.91 5.73
N ILE A 95 1.55 25.29 5.88
CA ILE A 95 2.62 24.95 4.93
C ILE A 95 2.82 23.43 4.84
N ILE A 96 2.89 22.75 5.99
CA ILE A 96 3.09 21.30 6.04
C ILE A 96 1.89 20.59 5.40
N GLY A 97 0.66 21.00 5.75
CA GLY A 97 -0.56 20.48 5.15
C GLY A 97 -0.61 20.68 3.64
N ALA A 98 -0.28 21.88 3.16
CA ALA A 98 -0.26 22.20 1.74
C ALA A 98 0.79 21.38 0.97
N SER A 99 2.00 21.20 1.54
CA SER A 99 3.05 20.38 0.93
C SER A 99 2.63 18.91 0.79
N ILE A 100 2.05 18.33 1.84
CA ILE A 100 1.60 16.94 1.83
C ILE A 100 0.53 16.73 0.75
N VAL A 101 -0.48 17.60 0.68
CA VAL A 101 -1.56 17.52 -0.32
C VAL A 101 -1.03 17.73 -1.73
N PHE A 102 -0.10 18.68 -1.92
CA PHE A 102 0.51 18.97 -3.21
C PHE A 102 1.29 17.78 -3.76
N PHE A 103 2.19 17.20 -2.96
CA PHE A 103 2.97 16.05 -3.38
C PHE A 103 2.14 14.78 -3.52
N LEU A 104 1.10 14.60 -2.70
CA LEU A 104 0.14 13.51 -2.88
C LEU A 104 -0.59 13.64 -4.23
N GLY A 105 -1.04 14.84 -4.59
CA GLY A 105 -1.63 15.14 -5.89
C GLY A 105 -0.67 14.85 -7.04
N LEU A 106 0.61 15.22 -6.89
CA LEU A 106 1.66 14.94 -7.87
C LEU A 106 1.92 13.44 -8.03
N GLY A 107 1.91 12.68 -6.93
CA GLY A 107 2.00 11.23 -6.95
C GLY A 107 0.86 10.58 -7.75
N TYR A 108 -0.38 11.04 -7.54
CA TYR A 108 -1.53 10.58 -8.32
C TYR A 108 -1.43 10.94 -9.80
N LEU A 109 -0.90 12.13 -10.13
CA LEU A 109 -0.67 12.54 -11.52
C LEU A 109 0.36 11.65 -12.22
N CYS A 110 1.47 11.35 -11.54
CA CYS A 110 2.49 10.41 -12.02
C CYS A 110 1.91 8.99 -12.19
N TYR A 111 1.10 8.52 -11.24
CA TYR A 111 0.40 7.24 -11.38
C TYR A 111 -0.47 7.22 -12.64
N PHE A 112 -1.25 8.28 -12.89
CA PHE A 112 -2.10 8.38 -14.07
C PHE A 112 -1.29 8.26 -15.37
N LEU A 113 -0.18 9.00 -15.49
CA LEU A 113 0.71 8.94 -16.67
C LEU A 113 1.34 7.56 -16.86
N VAL A 114 1.79 6.92 -15.78
CA VAL A 114 2.37 5.57 -15.83
C VAL A 114 1.31 4.54 -16.24
N THR A 115 0.09 4.64 -15.71
CA THR A 115 -1.00 3.74 -16.09
C THR A 115 -1.47 3.94 -17.53
N GLN A 116 -1.49 5.18 -18.02
CA GLN A 116 -1.83 5.47 -19.42
C GLN A 116 -0.83 4.79 -20.36
N LYS A 117 0.47 4.91 -20.07
CA LYS A 117 1.53 4.33 -20.89
C LYS A 117 1.54 2.79 -20.87
N ILE A 118 1.15 2.18 -19.75
CA ILE A 118 1.02 0.72 -19.64
C ILE A 118 -0.23 0.21 -20.38
N GLY A 119 -1.34 0.98 -20.37
CA GLY A 119 -2.53 0.68 -21.17
C GLY A 119 -2.24 0.58 -22.67
N ASP A 120 -1.46 1.53 -23.21
CA ASP A 120 -1.03 1.52 -24.62
C ASP A 120 -0.10 0.34 -24.96
N THR A 121 0.67 -0.17 -23.99
CA THR A 121 1.60 -1.28 -24.20
C THR A 121 0.88 -2.63 -24.20
N GLN A 122 -0.13 -2.81 -23.33
CA GLN A 122 -0.93 -4.05 -23.26
C GLN A 122 -1.80 -4.28 -24.51
N GLN A 123 -2.20 -3.22 -25.20
CA GLN A 123 -2.99 -3.32 -26.43
C GLN A 123 -2.14 -3.79 -27.61
N LYS A 124 -0.86 -3.38 -27.65
CA LYS A 124 0.10 -3.78 -28.69
C LYS A 124 0.51 -5.25 -28.63
N ASP A 125 0.52 -5.85 -27.44
CA ASP A 125 0.82 -7.27 -27.25
C ASP A 125 -0.37 -8.19 -27.57
N THR A 126 -1.62 -7.66 -27.57
CA THR A 126 -2.82 -8.45 -27.92
C THR A 126 -3.06 -8.51 -29.43
N ASP A 127 -2.60 -7.52 -30.19
CA ASP A 127 -2.73 -7.47 -31.65
C ASP A 127 -1.63 -8.26 -32.40
N GLN A 128 -0.70 -8.91 -31.67
CA GLN A 128 0.40 -9.72 -32.24
C GLN A 128 0.28 -11.24 -31.98
N GLU A 129 -0.79 -11.73 -31.36
CA GLU A 129 -1.12 -13.17 -31.24
C GLU A 129 -2.14 -13.63 -32.29
#